data_AF-A0A7V9KWA2-F1
#
_entry.id   AF-A0A7V9KWA2-F1
#
_cell.length_a   1.000
_cell.length_b   1.000
_cell.length_c   1.000
_cell.angle_alpha   90.00
_cell.angle_beta   90.00
_cell.angle_gamma   90.00
#
_symmetry.space_group_name_H-M   'P 1'
#
loop_
_entity.id
_entity.type
_entity.pdbx_description
1 polymer ?
#
loop_
_entity_poly.entity_id
_entity_poly.type
_entity_poly.pdbx_seq_one_letter_code
_entity_poly.pdbx_strand_id
1 'polypeptide(L)' 'MLQMQARLSRLATEMQQMAQQSTPQFARGHHGRAVSLAYDKTLLQACALAGVPVPDEDGGPATRLLAEANLLRAGWRW' A
#
# COMPACT_ATOMS: atom_id res chain seq x y z
N MET A 1 -3.95 4.86 -15.39
CA MET A 1 -4.70 4.41 -14.20
C MET A 1 -4.56 2.90 -13.96
N LEU A 2 -4.88 2.04 -14.93
CA LEU A 2 -4.84 0.57 -14.79
C LEU A 2 -3.51 -0.03 -14.32
N GLN A 3 -2.37 0.46 -14.84
CA GLN A 3 -1.04 0.00 -14.43
C GLN A 3 -0.77 0.25 -12.93
N MET A 4 -1.33 1.33 -12.38
CA MET A 4 -1.15 1.68 -10.97
C MET A 4 -2.01 0.79 -10.07
N GLN A 5 -3.26 0.53 -10.47
CA GLN A 5 -4.15 -0.40 -9.78
C GLN A 5 -3.56 -1.82 -9.78
N ALA A 6 -3.06 -2.31 -10.92
CA ALA A 6 -2.41 -3.61 -10.99
C ALA A 6 -1.17 -3.73 -10.08
N ARG A 7 -0.38 -2.64 -9.98
CA ARG A 7 0.76 -2.58 -9.06
C ARG A 7 0.32 -2.61 -7.59
N LEU A 8 -0.73 -1.86 -7.24
CA LEU A 8 -1.32 -1.88 -5.90
C LEU A 8 -1.87 -3.27 -5.55
N SER A 9 -2.64 -3.90 -6.45
CA SER A 9 -3.19 -5.26 -6.25
C SER A 9 -2.10 -6.27 -6.00
N ARG A 10 -1.01 -6.22 -6.77
CA ARG A 10 0.14 -7.12 -6.60
C ARG A 10 0.78 -6.95 -5.23
N LEU A 11 1.07 -5.71 -4.82
CA LEU A 11 1.70 -5.42 -3.53
C LEU A 11 0.78 -5.80 -2.35
N ALA A 12 -0.52 -5.51 -2.44
CA ALA A 12 -1.51 -5.88 -1.42
C ALA A 12 -1.61 -7.40 -1.26
N THR A 13 -1.64 -8.14 -2.37
CA THR A 13 -1.62 -9.61 -2.36
C THR A 13 -0.35 -10.15 -1.71
N GLU A 14 0.81 -9.58 -2.04
CA GLU A 14 2.09 -10.00 -1.47
C GLU A 14 2.14 -9.77 0.05
N MET A 15 1.61 -8.64 0.54
CA MET A 15 1.48 -8.35 1.97
C MET A 15 0.55 -9.34 2.67
N GLN A 16 -0.61 -9.66 2.08
CA GLN A 16 -1.55 -10.63 2.63
C GLN A 16 -0.95 -12.04 2.70
N GLN A 17 -0.21 -12.47 1.68
CA GLN A 17 0.46 -13.77 1.68
C GLN A 17 1.54 -13.84 2.77
N MET A 18 2.33 -12.77 2.94
CA MET A 18 3.31 -12.69 4.01
C MET A 18 2.67 -12.74 5.40
N ALA A 19 1.51 -12.11 5.60
CA ALA A 19 0.78 -12.13 6.86
C ALA A 19 0.19 -13.51 7.23
N GLN A 20 -0.17 -14.31 6.22
CA GLN A 20 -0.78 -15.65 6.41
C GLN A 20 0.23 -16.75 6.69
N GLN A 21 1.51 -16.56 6.33
CA GLN A 21 2.55 -17.58 6.53
C GLN A 21 3.05 -17.57 7.98
N SER A 22 2.62 -18.55 8.79
CA SER A 22 2.88 -18.69 10.24
C SER A 22 4.34 -18.97 10.66
N THR A 23 5.35 -18.57 9.88
CA THR A 23 6.77 -18.86 10.19
C THR A 23 7.55 -17.58 10.52
N PRO A 24 8.07 -17.41 11.76
CA PRO A 24 8.92 -16.29 12.11
C PRO A 24 10.40 -16.61 11.79
N GLN A 25 11.12 -15.68 11.15
CA GLN A 25 12.34 -15.04 11.68
C GLN A 25 13.04 -14.19 10.60
N PHE A 26 13.12 -12.88 10.85
CA PHE A 26 14.15 -11.92 10.42
C PHE A 26 14.47 -11.67 8.94
N ALA A 27 14.61 -12.67 8.05
CA ALA A 27 14.87 -12.46 6.62
C ALA A 27 13.66 -11.84 5.88
N ARG A 28 12.43 -12.16 6.33
CA ARG A 28 11.19 -11.46 5.96
C ARG A 28 11.04 -10.08 6.58
N GLY A 29 11.85 -9.70 7.58
CA GLY A 29 11.76 -8.39 8.22
C GLY A 29 12.12 -7.26 7.26
N HIS A 30 13.21 -7.43 6.51
CA HIS A 30 13.64 -6.45 5.50
C HIS A 30 12.79 -6.51 4.23
N HIS A 31 12.47 -7.70 3.72
CA HIS A 31 11.60 -7.84 2.55
C HIS A 31 10.19 -7.32 2.84
N GLY A 32 9.59 -7.73 3.97
CA GLY A 32 8.28 -7.26 4.41
C GLY A 32 8.26 -5.75 4.65
N ARG A 33 9.32 -5.17 5.24
CA ARG A 33 9.46 -3.71 5.34
C ARG A 33 9.57 -3.05 3.97
N ALA A 34 10.36 -3.60 3.06
CA ALA A 34 10.52 -3.06 1.71
C ALA A 34 9.21 -3.08 0.92
N VAL A 35 8.46 -4.18 0.98
CA VAL A 35 7.13 -4.31 0.35
C VAL A 35 6.12 -3.37 0.99
N SER A 36 6.11 -3.26 2.32
CA SER A 36 5.27 -2.29 3.05
C SER A 36 5.56 -0.86 2.61
N LEU A 37 6.84 -0.46 2.57
CA LEU A 37 7.25 0.88 2.11
C LEU A 37 6.91 1.12 0.63
N ALA A 38 7.05 0.09 -0.22
CA ALA A 38 6.67 0.17 -1.62
C ALA A 38 5.17 0.34 -1.79
N TYR A 39 4.36 -0.34 -0.98
CA TYR A 39 2.91 -0.19 -0.94
C TYR A 39 2.51 1.22 -0.51
N ASP A 40 3.06 1.72 0.59
CA ASP A 40 2.79 3.07 1.11
C ASP A 40 3.13 4.15 0.08
N LYS A 41 4.30 4.07 -0.55
CA LYS A 41 4.69 4.99 -1.63
C LYS A 41 3.74 4.92 -2.82
N THR A 42 3.32 3.71 -3.20
CA THR A 42 2.41 3.52 -4.34
C THR A 42 1.02 4.09 -4.02
N LEU A 43 0.54 4.00 -2.78
CA LEU A 43 -0.70 4.64 -2.33
C LEU A 43 -0.64 6.16 -2.47
N LEU A 44 0.43 6.81 -1.99
CA LEU A 44 0.59 8.26 -2.10
C LEU A 44 0.64 8.72 -3.57
N GLN A 45 1.36 7.98 -4.42
CA GLN A 45 1.39 8.24 -5.86
C GLN A 45 0.02 8.05 -6.52
N ALA A 46 -0.76 7.05 -6.08
CA ALA A 46 -2.10 6.83 -6.58
C ALA A 46 -3.05 7.95 -6.13
N CYS A 47 -2.95 8.44 -4.89
CA CYS A 47 -3.72 9.58 -4.41
C CYS A 47 -3.44 10.84 -5.26
N ALA A 48 -2.16 11.12 -5.52
CA ALA A 48 -1.74 12.23 -6.37
C ALA A 48 -2.29 12.09 -7.81
N LEU A 49 -2.24 10.88 -8.38
CA LEU A 49 -2.78 10.61 -9.72
C LEU A 49 -4.30 10.74 -9.79
N ALA A 50 -5.00 10.34 -8.73
CA ALA A 50 -6.46 10.42 -8.62
C ALA A 50 -6.96 11.83 -8.26
N GLY A 51 -6.07 12.78 -7.94
CA GLY A 51 -6.43 14.12 -7.51
C GLY A 51 -7.13 14.17 -6.16
N VAL A 52 -6.93 13.15 -5.31
CA VAL A 52 -7.48 13.09 -3.95
C VAL A 52 -6.45 13.51 -2.91
N PRO A 53 -6.87 13.87 -1.68
CA PRO A 53 -5.94 14.31 -0.65
C PRO A 53 -4.84 13.29 -0.41
N VAL A 54 -3.58 13.75 -0.52
CA VAL A 54 -2.39 12.98 -0.16
C VAL A 54 -2.11 13.25 1.32
N PRO A 55 -2.17 12.25 2.20
CA PRO A 55 -1.87 12.46 3.62
C PRO A 55 -0.37 12.76 3.81
N ASP A 56 -0.05 13.77 4.63
CA ASP A 56 1.31 14.30 4.83
C ASP A 56 2.05 13.69 6.04
N GLU A 57 1.56 12.59 6.61
CA GLU A 57 2.14 12.03 7.84
C GLU A 57 3.20 10.97 7.51
N ASP A 58 4.47 11.22 7.90
CA ASP A 58 5.72 10.43 8.01
C ASP A 58 5.83 8.92 7.59
N GLY A 59 4.91 8.39 6.79
CA GLY A 59 4.78 6.98 6.48
C GLY A 59 4.42 6.15 7.72
N GLY A 60 3.13 5.93 7.96
CA GLY A 60 2.66 5.10 9.06
C GLY A 60 1.33 4.41 8.79
N PRO A 61 0.85 3.55 9.70
CA PRO A 61 -0.41 2.83 9.55
C PRO A 61 -1.62 3.77 9.37
N ALA A 62 -1.61 4.94 10.03
CA ALA A 62 -2.66 5.95 9.88
C ALA A 62 -2.65 6.59 8.49
N THR A 63 -1.48 7.02 8.01
CA THR A 63 -1.26 7.53 6.65
C THR A 63 -1.74 6.55 5.59
N ARG A 64 -1.40 5.26 5.76
CA ARG A 64 -1.86 4.18 4.89
C ARG A 64 -3.38 4.11 4.85
N LEU A 65 -4.01 4.00 6.02
CA LEU A 65 -5.47 3.88 6.12
C LEU A 65 -6.19 5.05 5.47
N LEU A 66 -5.70 6.28 5.68
CA LEU A 66 -6.26 7.48 5.08
C LEU A 66 -6.11 7.49 3.54
N ALA A 67 -4.95 7.08 3.03
CA ALA A 67 -4.72 6.98 1.59
C ALA A 67 -5.62 5.92 0.94
N GLU A 68 -5.76 4.75 1.55
CA GLU A 68 -6.68 3.69 1.09
C GLU A 68 -8.12 4.19 1.07
N ALA A 69 -8.58 4.84 2.14
CA ALA A 69 -9.94 5.40 2.22
C ALA A 69 -10.19 6.47 1.14
N ASN A 70 -9.22 7.35 0.88
CA ASN A 70 -9.33 8.37 -0.16
C ASN A 70 -9.46 7.76 -1.56
N LEU A 71 -8.68 6.72 -1.86
CA LEU A 71 -8.73 6.02 -3.14
C LEU A 71 -10.04 5.24 -3.32
N LEU A 72 -10.49 4.52 -2.29
CA LEU A 72 -11.76 3.81 -2.30
C LEU A 72 -12.93 4.78 -2.55
N ARG A 73 -12.92 5.95 -1.90
CA ARG A 73 -13.93 7.01 -2.12
C ARG A 73 -13.86 7.60 -3.52
N ALA A 74 -12.67 7.62 -4.13
CA ALA A 74 -12.47 8.00 -5.54
C ALA A 74 -12.91 6.91 -6.54
N GLY A 75 -13.45 5.78 -6.06
CA GLY A 75 -13.90 4.67 -6.90
C GLY A 75 -12.78 3.73 -7.35
N TRP A 76 -11.56 3.88 -6.82
CA TRP A 76 -10.48 2.95 -7.10
C TRP A 76 -10.71 1.63 -6.37
N ARG A 77 -10.36 0.54 -7.04
CA ARG A 77 -10.39 -0.82 -6.49
C ARG A 77 -9.10 -1.52 -6.93
N TRP A 78 -8.50 -2.27 -6.02
CA TRP A 78 -7.29 -3.04 -6.25
C TRP A 78 -7.27 -4.28 -5.37
#